data_AF-A0A358DI89-F1
#
_entry.id   AF-A0A358DI89-F1
#
_cell.length_a   1.000
_cell.length_b   1.000
_cell.length_c   1.000
_cell.angle_alpha   90.00
_cell.angle_beta   90.00
_cell.angle_gamma   90.00
#
_symmetry.space_group_name_H-M   'P 1'
#
loop_
_entity.id
_entity.type
_entity.pdbx_description
1 polymer ?
#
loop_
_entity_poly.entity_id
_entity_poly.type
_entity_poly.pdbx_seq_one_letter_code
_entity_poly.pdbx_strand_id
1 'polypeptide(L)'
;GATVVPVTSGNMTLKDATNEAIRDWCCNPTDTHYIIGSTVGPHPYPDMVARLQSVISEEIRKQLMEKENRAVPDYLFACVGGGSNAAGTIYHFLNDDAVKIVLAEAGGKGIDSGETAATIQMGSIGIIHGCKTLVMQTEDGQITEPYSISAGLDYPGIGPIHAHLTTTRRAQVVAVNDDEALKAAFELTRYEGIIPALESAHALAALDKITFKPSDIVVLTLSGRGDKDLETYFKQIDAD
;
A
#
# COMPACT_ATOMS: atom_id res chain seq x y z
N GLY A 1 5.60 21.59 -15.54
CA GLY A 1 6.77 21.63 -16.43
C GLY A 1 7.47 20.30 -16.60
N ALA A 2 6.99 19.20 -15.99
CA ALA A 2 7.48 17.86 -16.29
C ALA A 2 6.85 17.36 -17.61
N THR A 3 7.59 16.54 -18.34
CA THR A 3 7.09 15.81 -19.51
C THR A 3 6.36 14.55 -19.03
N VAL A 4 5.13 14.34 -19.48
CA VAL A 4 4.37 13.11 -19.20
C VAL A 4 4.48 12.23 -20.44
N VAL A 5 5.00 11.01 -20.26
CA VAL A 5 5.15 10.02 -21.33
C VAL A 5 4.17 8.88 -21.06
N PRO A 6 3.08 8.76 -21.82
CA PRO A 6 2.13 7.66 -21.67
C PRO A 6 2.79 6.33 -22.06
N VAL A 7 2.64 5.30 -21.23
CA VAL A 7 3.08 3.93 -21.56
C VAL A 7 1.94 3.20 -22.25
N THR A 8 2.21 2.68 -23.45
CA THR A 8 1.23 1.99 -24.30
C THR A 8 1.52 0.49 -24.45
N SER A 9 2.52 -0.02 -23.74
CA SER A 9 2.84 -1.45 -23.64
C SER A 9 2.08 -2.11 -22.50
N GLY A 10 1.86 -3.43 -22.61
CA GLY A 10 1.24 -4.22 -21.55
C GLY A 10 -0.20 -3.80 -21.28
N ASN A 11 -0.55 -3.71 -19.99
CA ASN A 11 -1.88 -3.32 -19.52
C ASN A 11 -2.03 -1.80 -19.33
N MET A 12 -0.98 -1.03 -19.61
CA MET A 12 -0.98 0.44 -19.47
C MET A 12 -1.23 0.87 -18.01
N THR A 13 -0.74 0.08 -17.04
CA THR A 13 -0.85 0.33 -15.60
C THR A 13 0.51 0.61 -14.96
N LEU A 14 0.54 0.70 -13.63
CA LEU A 14 1.72 1.05 -12.83
C LEU A 14 2.92 0.12 -13.08
N LYS A 15 2.68 -1.18 -13.27
CA LYS A 15 3.74 -2.15 -13.57
C LYS A 15 4.45 -1.80 -14.89
N ASP A 16 3.70 -1.46 -15.94
CA ASP A 16 4.27 -1.11 -17.24
C ASP A 16 5.01 0.24 -17.20
N ALA A 17 4.46 1.23 -16.48
CA ALA A 17 5.15 2.49 -16.21
C ALA A 17 6.49 2.28 -15.50
N THR A 18 6.55 1.33 -14.55
CA THR A 18 7.79 0.99 -13.85
C THR A 18 8.82 0.34 -14.78
N ASN A 19 8.38 -0.55 -15.67
CA ASN A 19 9.25 -1.18 -16.67
C ASN A 19 9.92 -0.15 -17.57
N GLU A 20 9.14 0.78 -18.13
CA GLU A 20 9.68 1.81 -19.02
C GLU A 20 10.60 2.79 -18.28
N ALA A 21 10.28 3.15 -17.03
CA ALA A 21 11.16 4.00 -16.21
C ALA A 21 12.51 3.35 -15.91
N ILE A 22 12.53 2.05 -15.60
CA ILE A 22 13.79 1.31 -15.37
C ILE A 22 14.59 1.21 -16.67
N ARG A 23 13.94 0.97 -17.82
CA ARG A 23 14.60 0.93 -19.13
C ARG A 23 15.25 2.27 -19.47
N ASP A 24 14.55 3.38 -19.28
CA ASP A 24 15.08 4.73 -19.49
C ASP A 24 16.33 4.95 -18.62
N TRP A 25 16.21 4.66 -17.31
CA TRP A 25 17.33 4.83 -16.39
C TRP A 25 18.56 3.98 -16.78
N CYS A 26 18.36 2.75 -17.25
CA CYS A 26 19.45 1.92 -17.76
C CYS A 26 20.12 2.50 -19.01
N CYS A 27 19.39 3.23 -19.84
CA CYS A 27 19.92 3.90 -21.03
C CYS A 27 20.59 5.24 -20.72
N ASN A 28 20.19 5.92 -19.64
CA ASN A 28 20.66 7.27 -19.28
C ASN A 28 21.26 7.36 -17.86
N PRO A 29 22.20 6.48 -17.43
CA PRO A 29 22.60 6.36 -16.03
C PRO A 29 23.47 7.52 -15.51
N THR A 30 24.04 8.35 -16.37
CA THR A 30 25.03 9.38 -15.99
C THR A 30 24.42 10.72 -15.62
N ASP A 31 23.26 11.06 -16.19
CA ASP A 31 22.58 12.34 -16.04
C ASP A 31 21.15 12.21 -15.52
N THR A 32 20.65 10.98 -15.35
CA THR A 32 19.32 10.69 -14.83
C THR A 32 19.38 10.00 -13.47
N HIS A 33 18.68 10.58 -12.49
CA HIS A 33 18.40 9.91 -11.22
C HIS A 33 17.01 9.30 -11.25
N TYR A 34 16.93 7.97 -11.10
CA TYR A 34 15.63 7.28 -11.01
C TYR A 34 15.03 7.45 -9.62
N ILE A 35 13.94 8.23 -9.55
CA ILE A 35 13.14 8.46 -8.34
C ILE A 35 12.06 7.38 -8.28
N ILE A 36 12.33 6.30 -7.56
CA ILE A 36 11.34 5.26 -7.31
C ILE A 36 10.29 5.74 -6.30
N GLY A 37 9.02 5.41 -6.55
CA GLY A 37 7.90 5.91 -5.75
C GLY A 37 7.54 5.09 -4.51
N SER A 38 8.22 3.96 -4.25
CA SER A 38 7.84 3.06 -3.16
C SER A 38 8.98 2.23 -2.59
N THR A 39 8.71 1.45 -1.54
CA THR A 39 9.68 0.55 -0.89
C THR A 39 9.94 -0.73 -1.68
N VAL A 40 9.94 -0.64 -3.00
CA VAL A 40 10.21 -1.72 -3.95
C VAL A 40 11.55 -1.46 -4.64
N GLY A 41 11.95 -2.34 -5.55
CA GLY A 41 13.17 -2.17 -6.32
C GLY A 41 14.46 -2.62 -5.60
N PRO A 42 15.61 -2.54 -6.28
CA PRO A 42 16.87 -3.02 -5.75
C PRO A 42 17.35 -2.18 -4.56
N HIS A 43 18.19 -2.74 -3.69
CA HIS A 43 18.93 -1.94 -2.73
C HIS A 43 19.72 -0.84 -3.48
N PRO A 44 19.73 0.42 -3.01
CA PRO A 44 19.31 0.90 -1.68
C PRO A 44 17.86 1.41 -1.58
N TYR A 45 17.05 1.29 -2.63
CA TYR A 45 15.77 1.98 -2.71
C TYR A 45 14.76 1.64 -1.59
N PRO A 46 14.49 0.36 -1.25
CA PRO A 46 13.57 0.05 -0.16
C PRO A 46 13.95 0.67 1.19
N ASP A 47 15.25 0.61 1.54
CA ASP A 47 15.75 1.19 2.81
C ASP A 47 15.70 2.73 2.76
N MET A 48 16.14 3.32 1.66
CA MET A 48 16.10 4.77 1.47
C MET A 48 14.68 5.32 1.57
N VAL A 49 13.71 4.71 0.86
CA VAL A 49 12.31 5.17 0.88
C VAL A 49 11.70 4.97 2.26
N ALA A 50 11.95 3.85 2.94
CA ALA A 50 11.45 3.62 4.29
C ALA A 50 11.97 4.67 5.29
N ARG A 51 13.24 5.05 5.20
CA ARG A 51 13.85 6.12 6.01
C ARG A 51 13.26 7.50 5.70
N LEU A 52 13.06 7.82 4.43
CA LEU A 52 12.46 9.10 4.04
C LEU A 52 11.00 9.21 4.49
N GLN A 53 10.29 8.09 4.59
CA GLN A 53 8.91 8.02 5.08
C GLN A 53 8.82 7.88 6.61
N SER A 54 9.92 7.66 7.33
CA SER A 54 9.89 7.35 8.78
C SER A 54 9.34 8.50 9.62
N VAL A 55 9.37 9.72 9.08
CA VAL A 55 8.76 10.92 9.68
C VAL A 55 7.31 10.69 10.08
N ILE A 56 6.56 9.85 9.34
CA ILE A 56 5.18 9.47 9.67
C ILE A 56 5.13 8.85 11.08
N SER A 57 5.90 7.78 11.32
CA SER A 57 5.92 7.13 12.64
C SER A 57 6.56 7.96 13.74
N GLU A 58 7.49 8.85 13.41
CA GLU A 58 8.10 9.80 14.35
C GLU A 58 7.03 10.77 14.88
N GLU A 59 6.24 11.34 13.98
CA GLU A 59 5.12 12.23 14.32
C GLU A 59 4.00 11.49 15.07
N ILE A 60 3.69 10.24 14.68
CA ILE A 60 2.72 9.40 15.41
C ILE A 60 3.15 9.24 16.88
N ARG A 61 4.42 8.92 17.16
CA ARG A 61 4.93 8.79 18.55
C ARG A 61 4.74 10.07 19.34
N LYS A 62 5.07 11.22 18.74
CA LYS A 62 4.91 12.52 19.38
C LYS A 62 3.43 12.81 19.68
N GLN A 63 2.55 12.62 18.70
CA GLN A 63 1.12 12.89 18.83
C GLN A 63 0.43 11.96 19.82
N LEU A 64 0.85 10.68 19.91
CA LEU A 64 0.34 9.74 20.91
C LEU A 64 0.67 10.19 22.33
N MET A 65 1.89 10.70 22.56
CA MET A 65 2.24 11.23 23.88
C MET A 65 1.41 12.49 24.20
N GLU A 66 1.24 13.38 23.22
CA GLU A 66 0.50 14.64 23.40
C GLU A 66 -1.01 14.43 23.64
N LYS A 67 -1.64 13.49 22.92
CA LYS A 67 -3.09 13.30 22.93
C LYS A 67 -3.55 12.20 23.88
N GLU A 68 -2.77 11.14 24.00
CA GLU A 68 -3.16 9.91 24.71
C GLU A 68 -2.26 9.60 25.91
N ASN A 69 -1.20 10.41 26.14
CA ASN A 69 -0.19 10.18 27.18
C ASN A 69 0.40 8.76 27.11
N ARG A 70 0.62 8.26 25.88
CA ARG A 70 1.14 6.92 25.61
C ARG A 70 2.31 6.99 24.62
N ALA A 71 3.30 6.13 24.83
CA ALA A 71 4.47 6.02 23.94
C ALA A 71 4.21 5.18 22.67
N VAL A 72 3.20 4.32 22.70
CA VAL A 72 2.85 3.39 21.61
C VAL A 72 1.33 3.18 21.52
N PRO A 73 0.76 2.98 20.31
CA PRO A 73 -0.63 2.59 20.13
C PRO A 73 -0.81 1.08 20.34
N ASP A 74 -2.05 0.61 20.38
CA ASP A 74 -2.34 -0.84 20.38
C ASP A 74 -2.29 -1.40 18.96
N TYR A 75 -2.74 -0.60 17.97
CA TYR A 75 -2.71 -0.98 16.57
C TYR A 75 -2.20 0.14 15.66
N LEU A 76 -1.47 -0.27 14.62
CA LEU A 76 -1.12 0.53 13.45
C LEU A 76 -1.76 -0.05 12.20
N PHE A 77 -2.45 0.80 11.43
CA PHE A 77 -3.06 0.45 10.15
C PHE A 77 -2.49 1.28 9.00
N ALA A 78 -2.22 0.62 7.88
CA ALA A 78 -1.83 1.26 6.63
C ALA A 78 -2.21 0.39 5.44
N CYS A 79 -2.43 0.99 4.27
CA CYS A 79 -2.61 0.24 3.02
C CYS A 79 -1.25 -0.13 2.43
N VAL A 80 -1.19 -1.22 1.67
CA VAL A 80 0.05 -1.72 1.09
C VAL A 80 -0.14 -2.10 -0.38
N GLY A 81 0.46 -1.30 -1.26
CA GLY A 81 0.76 -1.64 -2.66
C GLY A 81 2.26 -1.93 -2.76
N GLY A 82 3.07 -0.96 -3.17
CA GLY A 82 4.53 -1.04 -3.01
C GLY A 82 5.01 -0.90 -1.54
N GLY A 83 4.22 -0.21 -0.71
CA GLY A 83 4.34 -0.20 0.76
C GLY A 83 5.08 0.97 1.40
N SER A 84 5.35 2.06 0.70
CA SER A 84 6.06 3.23 1.26
C SER A 84 5.35 3.89 2.44
N ASN A 85 4.05 4.16 2.33
CA ASN A 85 3.28 4.75 3.44
C ASN A 85 3.30 3.82 4.67
N ALA A 86 3.01 2.53 4.46
CA ALA A 86 3.03 1.53 5.52
C ALA A 86 4.41 1.40 6.19
N ALA A 87 5.50 1.41 5.42
CA ALA A 87 6.84 1.37 5.96
C ALA A 87 7.11 2.60 6.84
N GLY A 88 6.70 3.79 6.39
CA GLY A 88 6.80 5.02 7.19
C GLY A 88 5.98 4.98 8.48
N THR A 89 4.76 4.44 8.43
CA THR A 89 3.85 4.29 9.57
C THR A 89 4.40 3.39 10.66
N ILE A 90 5.11 2.32 10.28
CA ILE A 90 5.56 1.30 11.22
C ILE A 90 7.03 1.46 11.62
N TYR A 91 7.81 2.28 10.91
CA TYR A 91 9.28 2.32 10.99
C TYR A 91 9.81 2.35 12.42
N HIS A 92 9.36 3.31 13.24
CA HIS A 92 9.79 3.46 14.62
C HIS A 92 9.10 2.51 15.61
N PHE A 93 8.16 1.67 15.16
CA PHE A 93 7.39 0.72 15.98
C PHE A 93 7.71 -0.76 15.68
N LEU A 94 8.61 -1.03 14.72
CA LEU A 94 8.93 -2.38 14.26
C LEU A 94 9.38 -3.31 15.40
N ASN A 95 10.11 -2.79 16.38
CA ASN A 95 10.65 -3.55 17.51
C ASN A 95 9.76 -3.48 18.77
N ASP A 96 8.61 -2.81 18.70
CA ASP A 96 7.66 -2.72 19.81
C ASP A 96 6.63 -3.86 19.70
N ASP A 97 6.90 -5.00 20.33
CA ASP A 97 6.06 -6.21 20.25
C ASP A 97 4.62 -6.00 20.76
N ALA A 98 4.40 -4.98 21.59
CA ALA A 98 3.07 -4.59 22.06
C ALA A 98 2.20 -3.98 20.94
N VAL A 99 2.81 -3.44 19.88
CA VAL A 99 2.11 -2.77 18.78
C VAL A 99 1.73 -3.78 17.72
N LYS A 100 0.43 -3.96 17.51
CA LYS A 100 -0.08 -4.82 16.43
C LYS A 100 -0.06 -4.05 15.12
N ILE A 101 0.60 -4.60 14.10
CA ILE A 101 0.66 -4.00 12.77
C ILE A 101 -0.33 -4.73 11.87
N VAL A 102 -1.25 -3.99 11.27
CA VAL A 102 -2.23 -4.49 10.30
C VAL A 102 -2.05 -3.75 8.98
N LEU A 103 -1.77 -4.49 7.92
CA LEU A 103 -1.58 -3.96 6.58
C LEU A 103 -2.74 -4.41 5.68
N ALA A 104 -3.34 -3.45 4.97
CA ALA A 104 -4.44 -3.71 4.05
C ALA A 104 -3.94 -3.76 2.61
N GLU A 105 -4.01 -4.93 1.98
CA GLU A 105 -3.73 -5.09 0.54
C GLU A 105 -5.02 -5.13 -0.27
N ALA A 106 -4.93 -4.85 -1.57
CA ALA A 106 -6.10 -4.80 -2.44
C ALA A 106 -6.56 -6.20 -2.86
N GLY A 107 -7.71 -6.62 -2.34
CA GLY A 107 -8.39 -7.86 -2.70
C GLY A 107 -9.02 -7.82 -4.09
N GLY A 108 -9.21 -6.64 -4.69
CA GLY A 108 -9.86 -6.47 -5.98
C GLY A 108 -11.32 -6.95 -5.92
N LYS A 109 -11.71 -7.83 -6.84
CA LYS A 109 -13.03 -8.49 -6.81
C LYS A 109 -13.09 -9.71 -5.87
N GLY A 110 -12.03 -9.93 -5.09
CA GLY A 110 -11.85 -11.05 -4.19
C GLY A 110 -10.66 -11.91 -4.58
N ILE A 111 -9.97 -12.47 -3.59
CA ILE A 111 -8.70 -13.21 -3.76
C ILE A 111 -8.84 -14.46 -4.65
N ASP A 112 -10.02 -15.09 -4.67
CA ASP A 112 -10.30 -16.28 -5.48
C ASP A 112 -10.86 -15.95 -6.87
N SER A 113 -11.07 -14.67 -7.20
CA SER A 113 -11.72 -14.24 -8.45
C SER A 113 -10.80 -14.28 -9.67
N GLY A 114 -9.48 -14.30 -9.46
CA GLY A 114 -8.48 -14.05 -10.49
C GLY A 114 -8.27 -12.57 -10.81
N GLU A 115 -9.11 -11.67 -10.28
CA GLU A 115 -8.98 -10.21 -10.39
C GLU A 115 -8.66 -9.63 -9.00
N THR A 116 -7.39 -9.70 -8.61
CA THR A 116 -6.89 -9.28 -7.30
C THR A 116 -5.49 -8.68 -7.39
N ALA A 117 -5.11 -7.87 -6.40
CA ALA A 117 -3.74 -7.38 -6.21
C ALA A 117 -3.22 -7.78 -4.81
N ALA A 118 -3.81 -8.81 -4.19
CA ALA A 118 -3.47 -9.32 -2.87
C ALA A 118 -2.18 -10.16 -2.91
N THR A 119 -1.07 -9.48 -3.21
CA THR A 119 0.23 -10.09 -3.49
C THR A 119 0.76 -10.92 -2.33
N ILE A 120 0.49 -10.53 -1.09
CA ILE A 120 0.99 -11.24 0.08
C ILE A 120 0.21 -12.53 0.31
N GLN A 121 -1.11 -12.53 0.07
CA GLN A 121 -1.95 -13.72 0.19
C GLN A 121 -1.81 -14.68 -0.99
N MET A 122 -1.74 -14.17 -2.22
CA MET A 122 -1.78 -14.98 -3.45
C MET A 122 -0.44 -15.16 -4.13
N GLY A 123 0.56 -14.36 -3.76
CA GLY A 123 1.88 -14.39 -4.39
C GLY A 123 2.79 -15.48 -3.83
N SER A 124 3.91 -15.66 -4.52
CA SER A 124 5.00 -16.54 -4.10
C SER A 124 6.34 -15.81 -4.20
N ILE A 125 7.40 -16.39 -3.64
CA ILE A 125 8.72 -15.77 -3.70
C ILE A 125 9.20 -15.72 -5.16
N GLY A 126 9.55 -14.53 -5.64
CA GLY A 126 10.08 -14.32 -6.98
C GLY A 126 11.00 -13.11 -7.05
N ILE A 127 11.39 -12.73 -8.27
CA ILE A 127 12.23 -11.55 -8.55
C ILE A 127 11.47 -10.67 -9.52
N ILE A 128 11.19 -9.43 -9.12
CA ILE A 128 10.52 -8.43 -9.96
C ILE A 128 11.16 -7.06 -9.73
N HIS A 129 11.34 -6.28 -10.81
CA HIS A 129 11.87 -4.92 -10.78
C HIS A 129 13.16 -4.75 -9.93
N GLY A 130 14.04 -5.76 -9.93
CA GLY A 130 15.32 -5.70 -9.23
C GLY A 130 15.31 -6.09 -7.75
N CYS A 131 14.20 -6.60 -7.20
CA CYS A 131 14.15 -7.14 -5.83
C CYS A 131 13.62 -8.58 -5.77
N LYS A 132 14.15 -9.35 -4.80
CA LYS A 132 13.57 -10.63 -4.39
C LYS A 132 12.49 -10.36 -3.34
N THR A 133 11.25 -10.73 -3.62
CA THR A 133 10.09 -10.41 -2.78
C THR A 133 8.93 -11.40 -3.04
N LEU A 134 7.77 -11.20 -2.42
CA LEU A 134 6.54 -11.87 -2.85
C LEU A 134 5.99 -11.17 -4.10
N VAL A 135 5.57 -11.98 -5.06
CA VAL A 135 5.05 -11.51 -6.34
C VAL A 135 3.95 -12.46 -6.82
N MET A 136 2.91 -11.91 -7.42
CA MET A 136 1.90 -12.70 -8.12
C MET A 136 2.49 -13.22 -9.44
N GLN A 137 2.60 -14.54 -9.55
CA GLN A 137 3.20 -15.19 -10.71
C GLN A 137 2.60 -16.58 -10.94
N THR A 138 2.66 -17.05 -12.18
CA THR A 138 2.30 -18.42 -12.58
C THR A 138 3.34 -19.43 -12.11
N GLU A 139 3.04 -20.73 -12.23
CA GLU A 139 3.99 -21.81 -11.93
C GLU A 139 5.28 -21.72 -12.76
N ASP A 140 5.20 -21.20 -13.98
CA ASP A 140 6.34 -20.96 -14.87
C ASP A 140 7.12 -19.67 -14.55
N GLY A 141 6.72 -18.94 -13.50
CA GLY A 141 7.34 -17.68 -13.07
C GLY A 141 6.99 -16.47 -13.95
N GLN A 142 5.90 -16.54 -14.72
CA GLN A 142 5.39 -15.37 -15.45
C GLN A 142 4.60 -14.47 -14.51
N ILE A 143 4.84 -13.17 -14.54
CA ILE A 143 4.13 -12.22 -13.68
C ILE A 143 2.64 -12.24 -14.02
N THR A 144 1.82 -12.45 -13.00
CA THR A 144 0.36 -12.35 -13.09
C THR A 144 -0.04 -10.89 -12.96
N GLU A 145 -0.93 -10.44 -13.82
CA GLU A 145 -1.40 -9.07 -13.81
C GLU A 145 -2.28 -8.82 -12.57
N PRO A 146 -2.02 -7.75 -11.81
CA PRO A 146 -2.83 -7.39 -10.66
C PRO A 146 -4.16 -6.77 -11.12
N TYR A 147 -5.12 -6.70 -10.19
CA TYR A 147 -6.32 -5.89 -10.35
C TYR A 147 -6.75 -5.26 -9.02
N SER A 148 -7.09 -3.98 -9.08
CA SER A 148 -7.65 -3.19 -7.98
C SER A 148 -8.37 -1.98 -8.55
N ILE A 149 -9.50 -1.58 -7.95
CA ILE A 149 -10.13 -0.28 -8.30
C ILE A 149 -9.22 0.90 -7.95
N SER A 150 -8.32 0.70 -6.98
CA SER A 150 -7.32 1.68 -6.56
C SER A 150 -6.02 1.50 -7.35
N ALA A 151 -5.75 2.43 -8.26
CA ALA A 151 -4.55 2.40 -9.12
C ALA A 151 -3.23 2.38 -8.32
N GLY A 152 -3.16 3.00 -7.13
CA GLY A 152 -1.96 2.99 -6.29
C GLY A 152 -1.67 1.65 -5.60
N LEU A 153 -2.65 0.75 -5.55
CA LEU A 153 -2.51 -0.62 -5.03
C LEU A 153 -2.43 -1.68 -6.14
N ASP A 154 -2.63 -1.29 -7.39
CA ASP A 154 -2.63 -2.17 -8.57
C ASP A 154 -1.19 -2.53 -9.01
N TYR A 155 -0.52 -3.34 -8.20
CA TYR A 155 0.87 -3.73 -8.40
C TYR A 155 1.07 -5.22 -8.01
N PRO A 156 1.74 -6.04 -8.84
CA PRO A 156 1.80 -7.49 -8.61
C PRO A 156 2.91 -7.91 -7.64
N GLY A 157 3.69 -6.96 -7.11
CA GLY A 157 4.78 -7.19 -6.19
C GLY A 157 4.55 -6.51 -4.84
N ILE A 158 5.45 -6.75 -3.89
CA ILE A 158 5.42 -6.06 -2.60
C ILE A 158 6.82 -5.60 -2.21
N GLY A 159 6.95 -4.55 -1.39
CA GLY A 159 8.24 -4.18 -0.81
C GLY A 159 8.82 -5.32 0.05
N PRO A 160 10.13 -5.64 -0.05
CA PRO A 160 10.73 -6.76 0.66
C PRO A 160 10.63 -6.66 2.19
N ILE A 161 10.53 -5.44 2.74
CA ILE A 161 10.26 -5.22 4.17
C ILE A 161 8.91 -5.83 4.57
N HIS A 162 7.85 -5.62 3.79
CA HIS A 162 6.50 -6.12 4.11
C HIS A 162 6.37 -7.62 3.88
N ALA A 163 7.04 -8.16 2.85
CA ALA A 163 7.19 -9.61 2.69
C ALA A 163 7.87 -10.24 3.91
N HIS A 164 8.96 -9.63 4.39
CA HIS A 164 9.66 -10.11 5.58
C HIS A 164 8.78 -10.03 6.84
N LEU A 165 8.12 -8.90 7.08
CA LEU A 165 7.28 -8.71 8.28
C LEU A 165 6.09 -9.66 8.31
N THR A 166 5.52 -10.01 7.15
CA THR A 166 4.40 -10.96 7.10
C THR A 166 4.89 -12.39 7.32
N THR A 167 5.99 -12.79 6.68
CA THR A 167 6.55 -14.14 6.84
C THR A 167 7.03 -14.42 8.27
N THR A 168 7.54 -13.39 8.97
CA THR A 168 7.89 -13.47 10.41
C THR A 168 6.71 -13.25 11.35
N ARG A 169 5.51 -13.01 10.81
CA ARG A 169 4.27 -12.72 11.56
C ARG A 169 4.34 -11.48 12.45
N ARG A 170 5.26 -10.56 12.15
CA ARG A 170 5.33 -9.25 12.80
C ARG A 170 4.17 -8.35 12.36
N ALA A 171 3.75 -8.47 11.11
CA ALA A 171 2.57 -7.79 10.57
C ALA A 171 1.49 -8.81 10.19
N GLN A 172 0.24 -8.49 10.50
CA GLN A 172 -0.93 -9.15 9.94
C GLN A 172 -1.31 -8.45 8.65
N VAL A 173 -1.62 -9.21 7.60
CA VAL A 173 -2.10 -8.67 6.32
C VAL A 173 -3.53 -9.11 6.09
N VAL A 174 -4.37 -8.17 5.69
CA VAL A 174 -5.76 -8.39 5.32
C VAL A 174 -5.99 -7.93 3.89
N ALA A 175 -6.56 -8.80 3.05
CA ALA A 175 -7.06 -8.40 1.75
C ALA A 175 -8.40 -7.68 1.93
N VAL A 176 -8.57 -6.54 1.26
CA VAL A 176 -9.78 -5.73 1.27
C VAL A 176 -10.29 -5.59 -0.16
N ASN A 177 -11.52 -6.01 -0.40
CA ASN A 177 -12.15 -5.96 -1.71
C ASN A 177 -12.56 -4.53 -2.09
N ASP A 178 -12.77 -4.30 -3.37
CA ASP A 178 -13.11 -2.98 -3.92
C ASP A 178 -14.40 -2.41 -3.32
N ASP A 179 -15.42 -3.25 -3.09
CA ASP A 179 -16.70 -2.87 -2.47
C ASP A 179 -16.54 -2.47 -1.00
N GLU A 180 -15.70 -3.20 -0.24
CA GLU A 180 -15.36 -2.88 1.14
C GLU A 180 -14.64 -1.52 1.22
N ALA A 181 -13.66 -1.27 0.34
CA ALA A 181 -12.94 0.00 0.27
C ALA A 181 -13.86 1.17 -0.11
N LEU A 182 -14.73 1.00 -1.10
CA LEU A 182 -15.72 2.01 -1.50
C LEU A 182 -16.68 2.35 -0.36
N LYS A 183 -17.21 1.34 0.32
CA LYS A 183 -18.06 1.52 1.50
C LYS A 183 -17.35 2.38 2.55
N ALA A 184 -16.11 2.03 2.91
CA ALA A 184 -15.34 2.77 3.91
C ALA A 184 -15.02 4.22 3.49
N ALA A 185 -14.77 4.45 2.20
CA ALA A 185 -14.57 5.80 1.67
C ALA A 185 -15.83 6.67 1.82
N PHE A 186 -16.99 6.12 1.49
CA PHE A 186 -18.27 6.82 1.64
C PHE A 186 -18.63 7.05 3.10
N GLU A 187 -18.36 6.10 3.99
CA GLU A 187 -18.58 6.25 5.42
C GLU A 187 -17.71 7.36 6.01
N LEU A 188 -16.40 7.38 5.71
CA LEU A 188 -15.53 8.47 6.18
C LEU A 188 -16.00 9.83 5.66
N THR A 189 -16.40 9.89 4.39
CA THR A 189 -16.89 11.13 3.78
C THR A 189 -18.18 11.60 4.46
N ARG A 190 -19.11 10.70 4.75
CA ARG A 190 -20.41 11.02 5.36
C ARG A 190 -20.31 11.38 6.84
N TYR A 191 -19.47 10.67 7.59
CA TYR A 191 -19.39 10.85 9.03
C TYR A 191 -18.38 11.91 9.45
N GLU A 192 -17.24 12.01 8.76
CA GLU A 192 -16.13 12.89 9.15
C GLU A 192 -15.87 14.02 8.14
N GLY A 193 -16.56 14.03 6.99
CA GLY A 193 -16.37 15.06 5.97
C GLY A 193 -15.01 14.99 5.27
N ILE A 194 -14.31 13.86 5.36
CA ILE A 194 -13.00 13.63 4.75
C ILE A 194 -13.17 12.71 3.56
N ILE A 195 -12.73 13.15 2.38
CA ILE A 195 -12.73 12.35 1.16
C ILE A 195 -11.36 11.64 1.05
N PRO A 196 -11.26 10.33 1.36
CA PRO A 196 -9.99 9.63 1.34
C PRO A 196 -9.62 9.23 -0.07
N ALA A 197 -8.32 9.06 -0.33
CA ALA A 197 -7.88 8.30 -1.51
C ALA A 197 -8.36 6.84 -1.40
N LEU A 198 -8.67 6.22 -2.54
CA LEU A 198 -9.11 4.81 -2.57
C LEU A 198 -8.09 3.86 -1.93
N GLU A 199 -6.79 4.18 -2.03
CA GLU A 199 -5.71 3.45 -1.36
C GLU A 199 -5.93 3.47 0.16
N SER A 200 -6.14 4.67 0.72
CA SER A 200 -6.37 4.86 2.17
C SER A 200 -7.66 4.20 2.65
N ALA A 201 -8.68 4.15 1.78
CA ALA A 201 -9.95 3.51 2.07
C ALA A 201 -9.81 1.99 2.33
N HIS A 202 -8.81 1.33 1.75
CA HIS A 202 -8.49 -0.06 2.08
C HIS A 202 -8.04 -0.22 3.53
N ALA A 203 -7.21 0.69 4.03
CA ALA A 203 -6.80 0.68 5.43
C ALA A 203 -8.00 0.90 6.38
N LEU A 204 -8.96 1.74 5.98
CA LEU A 204 -10.17 2.00 6.75
C LEU A 204 -11.09 0.78 6.79
N ALA A 205 -11.36 0.17 5.64
CA ALA A 205 -12.17 -1.04 5.55
C ALA A 205 -11.55 -2.23 6.32
N ALA A 206 -10.22 -2.27 6.47
CA ALA A 206 -9.55 -3.26 7.31
C ALA A 206 -9.93 -3.17 8.80
N LEU A 207 -10.45 -2.03 9.28
CA LEU A 207 -10.93 -1.89 10.65
C LEU A 207 -12.09 -2.85 10.95
N ASP A 208 -13.00 -3.06 10.00
CA ASP A 208 -14.15 -3.98 10.14
C ASP A 208 -13.70 -5.45 10.29
N LYS A 209 -12.44 -5.78 9.94
CA LYS A 209 -11.87 -7.13 10.01
C LYS A 209 -11.19 -7.44 11.34
N ILE A 210 -11.12 -6.47 12.25
CA ILE A 210 -10.42 -6.59 13.53
C ILE A 210 -11.38 -6.32 14.69
N THR A 211 -11.32 -7.15 15.73
CA THR A 211 -12.08 -6.93 16.96
C THR A 211 -11.25 -6.13 17.95
N PHE A 212 -11.75 -4.96 18.34
CA PHE A 212 -11.10 -4.05 19.28
C PHE A 212 -11.72 -4.13 20.67
N LYS A 213 -10.90 -3.87 21.69
CA LYS A 213 -11.39 -3.51 23.03
C LYS A 213 -11.76 -2.02 23.03
N PRO A 214 -12.73 -1.59 23.86
CA PRO A 214 -13.06 -0.17 23.99
C PRO A 214 -11.90 0.74 24.41
N SER A 215 -10.84 0.16 25.01
CA SER A 215 -9.63 0.87 25.44
C SER A 215 -8.50 0.86 24.41
N ASP A 216 -8.65 0.14 23.30
CA ASP A 216 -7.58 0.04 22.29
C ASP A 216 -7.42 1.37 21.56
N ILE A 217 -6.18 1.83 21.42
CA ILE A 217 -5.82 3.00 20.63
C ILE A 217 -5.35 2.54 19.26
N VAL A 218 -6.09 2.96 18.25
CA VAL A 218 -5.84 2.61 16.85
C VAL A 218 -5.34 3.84 16.12
N VAL A 219 -4.18 3.73 15.48
CA VAL A 219 -3.67 4.76 14.57
C VAL A 219 -3.69 4.22 13.16
N LEU A 220 -4.36 4.93 12.27
CA LEU A 220 -4.48 4.59 10.86
C LEU A 220 -3.84 5.69 10.01
N THR A 221 -3.04 5.29 9.03
CA THR A 221 -2.43 6.24 8.09
C THR A 221 -3.37 6.52 6.94
N LEU A 222 -3.93 7.73 6.92
CA LEU A 222 -4.70 8.24 5.79
C LEU A 222 -3.73 8.76 4.73
N SER A 223 -3.21 7.84 3.91
CA SER A 223 -2.07 8.04 3.02
C SER A 223 -2.24 9.13 1.95
N GLY A 224 -3.48 9.54 1.66
CA GLY A 224 -3.77 10.56 0.67
C GLY A 224 -5.25 10.94 0.63
N ARG A 225 -5.52 12.05 -0.05
CA ARG A 225 -6.87 12.60 -0.30
C ARG A 225 -7.46 12.09 -1.62
N GLY A 226 -8.78 12.01 -1.69
CA GLY A 226 -9.52 11.37 -2.79
C GLY A 226 -9.92 12.26 -3.94
N ASP A 227 -9.39 13.48 -4.07
CA ASP A 227 -9.70 14.37 -5.21
C ASP A 227 -9.45 13.67 -6.56
N LYS A 228 -8.39 12.86 -6.64
CA LYS A 228 -8.05 12.09 -7.85
C LYS A 228 -9.05 10.96 -8.16
N ASP A 229 -9.82 10.53 -7.17
CA ASP A 229 -10.71 9.38 -7.24
C ASP A 229 -12.18 9.79 -7.40
N LEU A 230 -12.49 11.09 -7.49
CA LEU A 230 -13.87 11.60 -7.58
C LEU A 230 -14.65 11.03 -8.77
N GLU A 231 -14.01 10.88 -9.94
CA GLU A 231 -14.69 10.29 -11.09
C GLU A 231 -15.07 8.82 -10.82
N THR A 232 -14.18 8.06 -10.17
CA THR A 232 -14.46 6.70 -9.75
C THR A 232 -15.60 6.68 -8.74
N TYR A 233 -15.60 7.57 -7.75
CA TYR A 233 -16.69 7.67 -6.77
C TYR A 233 -18.03 8.02 -7.41
N PHE A 234 -18.09 8.97 -8.35
CA PHE A 234 -19.33 9.35 -9.02
C PHE A 234 -19.93 8.19 -9.83
N LYS A 235 -19.10 7.42 -10.54
CA LYS A 235 -19.55 6.22 -11.27
C LYS A 235 -20.21 5.18 -10.36
N GLN A 236 -19.79 5.10 -9.10
CA GLN A 236 -20.39 4.17 -8.14
C GLN A 236 -21.69 4.71 -7.55
N ILE A 237 -21.78 6.02 -7.31
CA ILE A 237 -23.02 6.67 -6.84
C ILE A 237 -24.14 6.54 -7.88
N ASP A 238 -23.82 6.71 -9.16
CA ASP A 238 -24.80 6.65 -10.25
C ASP A 238 -25.25 5.21 -10.59
N ALA A 239 -24.59 4.19 -10.02
CA ALA A 239 -24.89 2.78 -10.24
C ALA A 239 -25.91 2.20 -9.24
N ASP A 240 -26.17 2.91 -8.13
CA ASP A 240 -27.16 2.60 -7.10
C ASP A 240 -28.53 3.28 -7.38
#